data_AF-A0A7X6VZL8-F1
#
_entry.id   AF-A0A7X6VZL8-F1
#
_cell.length_a   1.000
_cell.length_b   1.000
_cell.length_c   1.000
_cell.angle_alpha   90.00
_cell.angle_beta   90.00
_cell.angle_gamma   90.00
#
_symmetry.space_group_name_H-M   'P 1'
#
loop_
_entity.id
_entity.type
_entity.pdbx_description
1 polymer ?
#
loop_
_entity_poly.entity_id
_entity_poly.type
_entity_poly.pdbx_seq_one_letter_code
_entity_poly.pdbx_strand_id
1 'polypeptide(L)'
;PTFSRDGRSIYFSSTRGAEQSSVGLYRVPFEGGEPERVLHHDGPDVALVQPDLSPDGRLIAVGHIAGFRGNWSVRLLRTATPDAEFALTGPDAPLYSPRWSPDGRLIACTGYRVGDPGWGIYLVELRTGSAVRLDTGPGNSRSPAWSPDGKTLLFENNRTGSYKLYRMEVPRVSFPPATAEAIRTDPPVFQLALKESTGTEVKDASALGNHGRVLGTVGREEGALVFTGQGSITVPQPKGFDFGTGTFAVRVVLTVEKHTDALRIVAVGDYPTHHLGWQIYLGPDNRAWFNARDPGGLFVGAASDRPVPVGRKVTLVGIRHASGRVELHLDGRVQASAGAGAVMSYPVPTQVRIGSQYDGASPFAGRLHEMAVYRRPLTGREGGAPTLAEFLGEAK
;
A
#
# COMPACT_ATOMS: atom_id res chain seq x y z
N PRO A 1 11.70 -17.30 14.90
CA PRO A 1 12.93 -17.38 14.09
C PRO A 1 12.78 -18.48 13.06
N THR A 2 13.52 -18.43 11.95
CA THR A 2 13.58 -19.49 10.93
C THR A 2 14.98 -19.55 10.34
N PHE A 3 15.38 -20.73 9.86
CA PHE A 3 16.68 -20.90 9.20
C PHE A 3 16.61 -20.45 7.75
N SER A 4 17.74 -19.95 7.24
CA SER A 4 17.95 -19.84 5.80
C SER A 4 17.94 -21.24 5.16
N ARG A 5 17.61 -21.30 3.87
CA ARG A 5 17.54 -22.56 3.11
C ARG A 5 18.84 -23.36 3.14
N ASP A 6 19.97 -22.67 3.16
CA ASP A 6 21.33 -23.22 3.22
C ASP A 6 21.82 -23.49 4.66
N GLY A 7 21.00 -23.17 5.68
CA GLY A 7 21.33 -23.34 7.09
C GLY A 7 22.38 -22.35 7.63
N ARG A 8 22.85 -21.40 6.82
CA ARG A 8 23.95 -20.49 7.20
C ARG A 8 23.51 -19.28 8.01
N SER A 9 22.20 -19.02 8.11
CA SER A 9 21.67 -17.84 8.80
C SER A 9 20.34 -18.13 9.47
N ILE A 10 20.02 -17.32 10.49
CA ILE A 10 18.74 -17.34 11.19
C ILE A 10 18.06 -15.99 10.99
N TYR A 11 16.83 -16.00 10.50
CA TYR A 11 15.95 -14.84 10.44
C TYR A 11 15.09 -14.78 11.69
N PHE A 12 14.95 -13.61 12.30
CA PHE A 12 14.20 -13.44 13.53
C PHE A 12 13.66 -12.02 13.68
N SER A 13 12.70 -11.87 14.60
CA SER A 13 12.07 -10.59 14.89
C SER A 13 12.71 -9.97 16.13
N SER A 14 12.97 -8.67 16.10
CA SER A 14 13.62 -7.97 17.21
C SER A 14 13.13 -6.54 17.34
N THR A 15 13.00 -6.06 18.58
CA THR A 15 12.82 -4.64 18.93
C THR A 15 14.15 -3.86 18.92
N ARG A 16 15.21 -4.46 18.36
CA ARG A 16 16.52 -3.81 18.34
C ARG A 16 16.45 -2.60 17.41
N GLY A 17 17.09 -1.51 17.80
CA GLY A 17 17.11 -0.28 17.00
C GLY A 17 15.72 0.27 16.70
N ALA A 18 14.71 -0.14 17.47
CA ALA A 18 13.34 0.31 17.32
C ALA A 18 13.21 1.73 17.84
N GLU A 19 12.68 2.63 17.02
CA GLU A 19 11.98 3.80 17.51
C GLU A 19 10.59 3.34 17.98
N GLN A 20 10.19 3.76 19.19
CA GLN A 20 8.90 3.37 19.80
C GLN A 20 8.77 1.84 20.03
N SER A 21 7.55 1.31 20.04
CA SER A 21 7.24 -0.12 20.27
C SER A 21 7.37 -0.99 19.00
N SER A 22 8.18 -0.60 18.02
CA SER A 22 8.28 -1.30 16.72
C SER A 22 9.10 -2.60 16.79
N VAL A 23 8.80 -3.55 15.91
CA VAL A 23 9.55 -4.83 15.77
C VAL A 23 10.00 -5.01 14.32
N GLY A 24 11.32 -5.09 14.10
CA GLY A 24 11.92 -5.33 12.79
C GLY A 24 12.27 -6.79 12.52
N LEU A 25 12.55 -7.09 11.26
CA LEU A 25 13.11 -8.36 10.80
C LEU A 25 14.64 -8.25 10.72
N TYR A 26 15.32 -9.22 11.31
CA TYR A 26 16.78 -9.30 11.40
C TYR A 26 17.29 -10.65 10.91
N ARG A 27 18.56 -10.68 10.51
CA ARG A 27 19.29 -11.90 10.14
C ARG A 27 20.60 -11.96 10.92
N VAL A 28 20.99 -13.15 11.33
CA VAL A 28 22.31 -13.41 11.95
C VAL A 28 22.92 -14.66 11.34
N PRO A 29 24.26 -14.75 11.17
CA PRO A 29 24.90 -16.00 10.81
C PRO A 29 24.63 -17.09 11.86
N PHE A 30 24.51 -18.34 11.42
CA PHE A 30 24.26 -19.47 12.33
C PHE A 30 25.37 -19.65 13.37
N GLU A 31 26.63 -19.43 12.96
CA GLU A 31 27.82 -19.46 13.83
C GLU A 31 27.87 -18.29 14.84
N GLY A 32 26.89 -17.37 14.78
CA GLY A 32 26.86 -16.15 15.60
C GLY A 32 27.53 -14.96 14.91
N GLY A 33 27.51 -13.81 15.60
CA GLY A 33 27.97 -12.52 15.09
C GLY A 33 26.93 -11.43 15.27
N GLU A 34 27.22 -10.24 14.73
CA GLU A 34 26.31 -9.09 14.81
C GLU A 34 25.12 -9.28 13.88
N PRO A 35 23.88 -9.26 14.39
CA PRO A 35 22.71 -9.37 13.54
C PRO A 35 22.49 -8.11 12.70
N GLU A 36 22.23 -8.32 11.42
CA GLU A 36 21.93 -7.28 10.45
C GLU A 36 20.41 -7.08 10.30
N ARG A 37 20.02 -5.85 10.01
CA ARG A 37 18.61 -5.48 9.78
C ARG A 37 18.22 -5.86 8.35
N VAL A 38 17.18 -6.70 8.21
CA VAL A 38 16.63 -7.13 6.92
C VAL A 38 15.55 -6.16 6.45
N LEU A 39 14.61 -5.85 7.34
CA LEU A 39 13.52 -4.91 7.07
C LEU A 39 13.01 -4.32 8.37
N HIS A 40 12.68 -3.03 8.36
CA HIS A 40 12.09 -2.34 9.50
C HIS A 40 11.14 -1.24 9.01
N HIS A 41 10.03 -1.10 9.75
CA HIS A 41 9.02 -0.08 9.55
C HIS A 41 8.94 0.75 10.83
N ASP A 42 9.14 2.06 10.69
CA ASP A 42 9.02 3.00 11.79
C ASP A 42 7.53 3.29 12.07
N GLY A 43 7.16 3.35 13.35
CA GLY A 43 5.81 3.73 13.76
C GLY A 43 5.34 3.04 15.04
N PRO A 44 4.30 3.59 15.68
CA PRO A 44 3.74 3.00 16.90
C PRO A 44 3.05 1.68 16.56
N ASP A 45 3.35 0.65 17.35
CA ASP A 45 2.74 -0.69 17.25
C ASP A 45 2.84 -1.34 15.85
N VAL A 46 3.96 -1.11 15.15
CA VAL A 46 4.27 -1.79 13.88
C VAL A 46 5.23 -2.94 14.13
N ALA A 47 4.90 -4.15 13.64
CA ALA A 47 5.72 -5.32 13.91
C ALA A 47 5.80 -6.29 12.74
N LEU A 48 7.02 -6.77 12.46
CA LEU A 48 7.32 -7.88 11.56
C LEU A 48 7.70 -9.10 12.40
N VAL A 49 6.80 -10.08 12.47
CA VAL A 49 6.89 -11.19 13.41
C VAL A 49 6.85 -12.56 12.75
N GLN A 50 7.48 -13.54 13.42
CA GLN A 50 7.40 -14.96 13.09
C GLN A 50 7.74 -15.27 11.62
N PRO A 51 8.92 -14.83 11.13
CA PRO A 51 9.32 -15.05 9.75
C PRO A 51 9.40 -16.55 9.44
N ASP A 52 9.06 -16.92 8.21
CA ASP A 52 9.30 -18.24 7.67
C ASP A 52 9.76 -18.16 6.20
N LEU A 53 10.80 -18.92 5.84
CA LEU A 53 11.34 -18.91 4.48
C LEU A 53 10.64 -19.94 3.60
N SER A 54 10.42 -19.55 2.36
CA SER A 54 9.99 -20.47 1.31
C SER A 54 11.01 -21.60 1.09
N PRO A 55 10.57 -22.78 0.64
CA PRO A 55 11.46 -23.93 0.41
C PRO A 55 12.53 -23.72 -0.65
N ASP A 56 12.42 -22.73 -1.53
CA ASP A 56 13.49 -22.36 -2.47
C ASP A 56 14.37 -21.21 -1.95
N GLY A 57 14.03 -20.64 -0.78
CA GLY A 57 14.73 -19.55 -0.13
C GLY A 57 14.52 -18.17 -0.76
N ARG A 58 13.68 -18.04 -1.80
CA ARG A 58 13.52 -16.77 -2.54
C ARG A 58 12.58 -15.78 -1.89
N LEU A 59 11.64 -16.28 -1.09
CA LEU A 59 10.64 -15.50 -0.38
C LEU A 59 10.73 -15.71 1.13
N ILE A 60 10.36 -14.67 1.86
CA ILE A 60 10.13 -14.69 3.31
C ILE A 60 8.66 -14.33 3.56
N ALA A 61 7.92 -15.18 4.25
CA ALA A 61 6.60 -14.86 4.77
C ALA A 61 6.73 -14.33 6.20
N VAL A 62 6.05 -13.23 6.51
CA VAL A 62 6.06 -12.63 7.85
C VAL A 62 4.64 -12.30 8.30
N GLY A 63 4.37 -12.43 9.59
CA GLY A 63 3.24 -11.74 10.20
C GLY A 63 3.55 -10.25 10.29
N HIS A 64 2.60 -9.41 9.90
CA HIS A 64 2.69 -7.97 9.94
C HIS A 64 1.56 -7.40 10.80
N ILE A 65 1.92 -6.57 11.76
CA ILE A 65 1.01 -5.78 12.60
C ILE A 65 1.21 -4.32 12.24
N ALA A 66 0.12 -3.59 12.02
CA ALA A 66 0.12 -2.14 11.87
C ALA A 66 -0.96 -1.53 12.78
N GLY A 67 -0.54 -0.95 13.91
CA GLY A 67 -1.44 -0.34 14.89
C GLY A 67 -2.02 -1.34 15.91
N PHE A 68 -2.97 -0.87 16.73
CA PHE A 68 -3.49 -1.64 17.87
C PHE A 68 -4.53 -2.70 17.46
N ARG A 69 -4.37 -3.92 18.01
CA ARG A 69 -5.32 -5.07 18.04
C ARG A 69 -6.19 -5.28 16.79
N GLY A 70 -5.85 -6.30 15.99
CA GLY A 70 -6.73 -6.85 14.94
C GLY A 70 -6.19 -6.68 13.51
N ASN A 71 -5.13 -5.90 13.33
CA ASN A 71 -4.57 -5.58 12.02
C ASN A 71 -3.46 -6.56 11.59
N TRP A 72 -3.66 -7.84 11.87
CA TRP A 72 -2.72 -8.89 11.50
C TRP A 72 -2.84 -9.20 10.01
N SER A 73 -1.73 -9.23 9.31
CA SER A 73 -1.68 -9.65 7.91
C SER A 73 -0.45 -10.52 7.68
N VAL A 74 -0.50 -11.38 6.67
CA VAL A 74 0.69 -12.05 6.17
C VAL A 74 1.24 -11.24 5.02
N ARG A 75 2.53 -10.95 5.07
CA ARG A 75 3.27 -10.32 3.97
C ARG A 75 4.33 -11.26 3.40
N LEU A 76 4.59 -11.11 2.10
CA LEU A 76 5.71 -11.75 1.41
C LEU A 76 6.77 -10.71 1.10
N LEU A 77 8.03 -11.06 1.34
CA LEU A 77 9.21 -10.29 0.96
C LEU A 77 10.03 -11.11 -0.01
N ARG A 78 10.70 -10.47 -0.97
CA ARG A 78 11.78 -11.13 -1.73
C ARG A 78 13.06 -11.14 -0.90
N THR A 79 13.68 -12.30 -0.71
CA THR A 79 14.92 -12.44 0.06
C THR A 79 16.05 -11.57 -0.50
N ALA A 80 16.13 -11.42 -1.82
CA ALA A 80 17.15 -10.59 -2.49
C ALA A 80 16.86 -9.08 -2.41
N THR A 81 15.58 -8.68 -2.26
CA THR A 81 15.15 -7.28 -2.17
C THR A 81 14.04 -7.14 -1.12
N PRO A 82 14.37 -7.21 0.18
CA PRO A 82 13.37 -7.33 1.25
C PRO A 82 12.40 -6.15 1.37
N ASP A 83 12.77 -4.97 0.87
CA ASP A 83 11.89 -3.80 0.79
C ASP A 83 10.73 -3.97 -0.20
N ALA A 84 10.83 -4.93 -1.14
CA ALA A 84 9.73 -5.31 -2.01
C ALA A 84 8.79 -6.27 -1.25
N GLU A 85 7.79 -5.69 -0.60
CA GLU A 85 6.75 -6.41 0.14
C GLU A 85 5.46 -6.57 -0.67
N PHE A 86 4.78 -7.69 -0.49
CA PHE A 86 3.42 -7.94 -0.98
C PHE A 86 2.50 -8.30 0.19
N ALA A 87 1.35 -7.63 0.31
CA ALA A 87 0.33 -7.98 1.28
C ALA A 87 -0.46 -9.21 0.79
N LEU A 88 -0.08 -10.40 1.28
CA LEU A 88 -0.71 -11.65 0.86
C LEU A 88 -2.13 -11.79 1.38
N THR A 89 -2.40 -11.24 2.58
CA THR A 89 -3.72 -11.28 3.20
C THR A 89 -4.17 -9.88 3.60
N GLY A 90 -5.46 -9.61 3.45
CA GLY A 90 -6.07 -8.32 3.80
C GLY A 90 -6.50 -8.22 5.27
N PRO A 91 -6.89 -7.01 5.72
CA PRO A 91 -7.35 -6.75 7.09
C PRO A 91 -8.66 -7.47 7.45
N ASP A 92 -9.48 -7.83 6.45
CA ASP A 92 -10.78 -8.51 6.65
C ASP A 92 -10.63 -10.00 7.03
N ALA A 93 -9.41 -10.51 6.99
CA ALA A 93 -9.06 -11.86 7.44
C ALA A 93 -7.72 -11.81 8.17
N PRO A 94 -7.70 -11.44 9.47
CA PRO A 94 -6.46 -11.35 10.22
C PRO A 94 -5.79 -12.73 10.32
N LEU A 95 -4.69 -12.88 9.58
CA LEU A 95 -3.85 -14.07 9.58
C LEU A 95 -2.44 -13.71 10.08
N TYR A 96 -1.83 -14.64 10.83
CA TYR A 96 -0.47 -14.50 11.35
C TYR A 96 0.21 -15.87 11.53
N SER A 97 1.46 -15.85 11.99
CA SER A 97 2.31 -17.04 12.16
C SER A 97 2.41 -17.90 10.89
N PRO A 98 2.82 -17.34 9.74
CA PRO A 98 2.87 -18.08 8.49
C PRO A 98 3.88 -19.24 8.55
N ARG A 99 3.52 -20.39 7.99
CA ARG A 99 4.39 -21.55 7.80
C ARG A 99 4.26 -22.12 6.40
N TRP A 100 5.34 -22.11 5.64
CA TRP A 100 5.40 -22.67 4.30
C TRP A 100 5.20 -24.18 4.30
N SER A 101 4.42 -24.67 3.34
CA SER A 101 4.42 -26.08 3.02
C SER A 101 5.76 -26.48 2.39
N PRO A 102 6.24 -27.73 2.56
CA PRO A 102 7.51 -28.17 2.00
C PRO A 102 7.62 -28.06 0.47
N ASP A 103 6.49 -28.07 -0.23
CA ASP A 103 6.41 -27.89 -1.69
C ASP A 103 6.30 -26.43 -2.14
N GLY A 104 6.20 -25.49 -1.19
CA GLY A 104 6.14 -24.05 -1.45
C GLY A 104 4.80 -23.56 -2.03
N ARG A 105 3.78 -24.42 -2.12
CA ARG A 105 2.50 -24.05 -2.74
C ARG A 105 1.53 -23.36 -1.79
N LEU A 106 1.65 -23.68 -0.50
CA LEU A 106 0.72 -23.28 0.54
C LEU A 106 1.44 -22.61 1.71
N ILE A 107 0.71 -21.75 2.42
CA ILE A 107 1.13 -21.22 3.71
C ILE A 107 0.05 -21.51 4.75
N ALA A 108 0.40 -22.25 5.79
CA ALA A 108 -0.46 -22.45 6.95
C ALA A 108 -0.35 -21.24 7.88
N CYS A 109 -1.49 -20.68 8.30
CA CYS A 109 -1.56 -19.51 9.17
C CYS A 109 -2.51 -19.75 10.33
N THR A 110 -2.34 -19.03 11.43
CA THR A 110 -3.38 -18.90 12.46
C THR A 110 -4.20 -17.66 12.17
N GLY A 111 -5.52 -17.71 12.32
CA GLY A 111 -6.37 -16.55 12.05
C GLY A 111 -7.80 -16.69 12.51
N TYR A 112 -8.61 -15.68 12.18
CA TYR A 112 -10.04 -15.62 12.48
C TYR A 112 -10.73 -14.69 11.48
N ARG A 113 -11.96 -15.00 11.06
CA ARG A 113 -12.86 -14.10 10.32
C ARG A 113 -14.16 -13.93 11.07
N VAL A 114 -14.85 -12.82 10.83
CA VAL A 114 -16.20 -12.61 11.38
C VAL A 114 -17.12 -13.74 10.92
N GLY A 115 -17.78 -14.40 11.87
CA GLY A 115 -18.64 -15.55 11.63
C GLY A 115 -17.97 -16.91 11.86
N ASP A 116 -16.65 -16.96 12.05
CA ASP A 116 -15.97 -18.20 12.43
C ASP A 116 -16.27 -18.59 13.88
N PRO A 117 -16.24 -19.90 14.21
CA PRO A 117 -16.51 -20.38 15.56
C PRO A 117 -15.37 -20.07 16.57
N GLY A 118 -14.30 -19.44 16.12
CA GLY A 118 -13.10 -19.14 16.90
C GLY A 118 -11.83 -19.16 16.03
N TRP A 119 -10.68 -18.89 16.66
CA TRP A 119 -9.38 -18.92 15.99
C TRP A 119 -9.13 -20.30 15.37
N GLY A 120 -8.64 -20.31 14.15
CA GLY A 120 -8.44 -21.52 13.38
C GLY A 120 -7.14 -21.50 12.59
N ILE A 121 -6.87 -22.65 11.98
CA ILE A 121 -5.79 -22.80 11.01
C ILE A 121 -6.35 -22.53 9.62
N TYR A 122 -5.66 -21.69 8.84
CA TYR A 122 -5.97 -21.41 7.45
C TYR A 122 -4.85 -21.91 6.57
N LEU A 123 -5.21 -22.40 5.38
CA LEU A 123 -4.29 -22.57 4.27
C LEU A 123 -4.47 -21.40 3.32
N VAL A 124 -3.38 -20.76 2.93
CA VAL A 124 -3.31 -19.72 1.90
C VAL A 124 -2.63 -20.30 0.67
N GLU A 125 -3.25 -20.20 -0.50
CA GLU A 125 -2.65 -20.64 -1.77
C GLU A 125 -1.77 -19.53 -2.35
N LEU A 126 -0.49 -19.84 -2.64
CA LEU A 126 0.47 -18.84 -3.13
C LEU A 126 0.09 -18.29 -4.52
N ARG A 127 -0.57 -19.08 -5.37
CA ARG A 127 -0.92 -18.67 -6.73
C ARG A 127 -2.02 -17.60 -6.78
N THR A 128 -2.93 -17.62 -5.80
CA THR A 128 -4.15 -16.79 -5.82
C THR A 128 -4.25 -15.83 -4.64
N GLY A 129 -3.51 -16.09 -3.55
CA GLY A 129 -3.71 -15.41 -2.26
C GLY A 129 -4.99 -15.83 -1.53
N SER A 130 -5.78 -16.75 -2.10
CA SER A 130 -7.02 -17.24 -1.51
C SER A 130 -6.72 -18.07 -0.26
N ALA A 131 -7.58 -17.93 0.76
CA ALA A 131 -7.40 -18.60 2.04
C ALA A 131 -8.65 -19.37 2.52
N VAL A 132 -8.45 -20.63 2.88
CA VAL A 132 -9.48 -21.56 3.38
C VAL A 132 -9.19 -21.94 4.84
N ARG A 133 -10.22 -21.90 5.69
CA ARG A 133 -10.14 -22.40 7.06
C ARG A 133 -10.20 -23.93 7.07
N LEU A 134 -9.31 -24.58 7.81
CA LEU A 134 -9.37 -26.01 8.05
C LEU A 134 -10.36 -26.35 9.16
N ASP A 135 -11.06 -27.47 9.03
CA ASP A 135 -11.82 -28.03 10.14
C ASP A 135 -10.88 -28.75 11.10
N THR A 136 -10.58 -28.06 12.20
CA THR A 136 -9.77 -28.60 13.29
C THR A 136 -10.63 -29.15 14.44
N GLY A 137 -11.95 -29.26 14.29
CA GLY A 137 -12.88 -29.54 15.36
C GLY A 137 -13.14 -28.34 16.29
N PRO A 138 -13.85 -28.55 17.41
CA PRO A 138 -14.24 -27.47 18.32
C PRO A 138 -13.04 -26.79 18.99
N GLY A 139 -13.27 -25.58 19.53
CA GLY A 139 -12.25 -24.78 20.20
C GLY A 139 -11.38 -23.96 19.24
N ASN A 140 -10.36 -23.33 19.80
CA ASN A 140 -9.39 -22.50 19.10
C ASN A 140 -8.18 -23.32 18.70
N SER A 141 -7.71 -23.15 17.47
CA SER A 141 -6.50 -23.77 16.95
C SER A 141 -5.46 -22.74 16.54
N ARG A 142 -4.17 -23.03 16.78
CA ARG A 142 -3.04 -22.11 16.49
C ARG A 142 -1.72 -22.85 16.29
N SER A 143 -0.69 -22.09 15.92
CA SER A 143 0.70 -22.55 15.82
C SER A 143 0.87 -23.78 14.91
N PRO A 144 0.45 -23.72 13.63
CA PRO A 144 0.54 -24.87 12.73
C PRO A 144 2.01 -25.20 12.43
N ALA A 145 2.30 -26.46 12.14
CA ALA A 145 3.60 -26.92 11.63
C ALA A 145 3.40 -28.11 10.67
N TRP A 146 4.06 -28.05 9.52
CA TRP A 146 3.98 -29.09 8.49
C TRP A 146 4.87 -30.28 8.82
N SER A 147 4.42 -31.49 8.48
CA SER A 147 5.32 -32.63 8.33
C SER A 147 6.28 -32.38 7.14
N PRO A 148 7.49 -32.97 7.14
CA PRO A 148 8.44 -32.80 6.04
C PRO A 148 7.92 -33.24 4.67
N ASP A 149 6.98 -34.18 4.63
CA ASP A 149 6.33 -34.66 3.41
C ASP A 149 5.10 -33.83 3.00
N GLY A 150 4.71 -32.83 3.79
CA GLY A 150 3.58 -31.93 3.55
C GLY A 150 2.19 -32.55 3.72
N LYS A 151 2.09 -33.83 4.13
CA LYS A 151 0.81 -34.54 4.22
C LYS A 151 0.07 -34.31 5.53
N THR A 152 0.77 -33.90 6.58
CA THR A 152 0.20 -33.75 7.93
C THR A 152 0.51 -32.36 8.47
N LEU A 153 -0.41 -31.81 9.25
CA LEU A 153 -0.20 -30.62 10.08
C LEU A 153 -0.27 -30.99 11.56
N LEU A 154 0.70 -30.51 12.34
CA LEU A 154 0.61 -30.37 13.79
C LEU A 154 0.06 -29.00 14.14
N PHE A 155 -0.75 -28.91 15.19
CA PHE A 155 -1.26 -27.64 15.71
C PHE A 155 -1.64 -27.75 17.18
N GLU A 156 -1.68 -26.62 17.87
CA GLU A 156 -2.24 -26.53 19.21
C GLU A 156 -3.75 -26.34 19.12
N ASN A 157 -4.53 -27.02 19.96
CA ASN A 157 -5.97 -26.76 20.08
C ASN A 157 -6.46 -26.93 21.53
N ASN A 158 -7.42 -26.11 21.95
CA ASN A 158 -7.91 -26.06 23.33
C ASN A 158 -9.27 -26.75 23.59
N ARG A 159 -9.74 -27.64 22.71
CA ARG A 159 -11.06 -28.30 22.81
C ARG A 159 -11.34 -29.06 24.11
N THR A 160 -10.30 -29.37 24.88
CA THR A 160 -10.41 -30.08 26.18
C THR A 160 -10.12 -29.17 27.38
N GLY A 161 -10.24 -27.85 27.22
CA GLY A 161 -10.07 -26.85 28.27
C GLY A 161 -8.66 -26.25 28.39
N SER A 162 -7.64 -26.91 27.82
CA SER A 162 -6.26 -26.41 27.71
C SER A 162 -5.67 -26.74 26.33
N TYR A 163 -4.70 -25.96 25.86
CA TYR A 163 -4.02 -26.22 24.58
C TYR A 163 -3.21 -27.51 24.67
N LYS A 164 -3.50 -28.44 23.75
CA LYS A 164 -2.74 -29.67 23.54
C LYS A 164 -2.32 -29.75 22.07
N LEU A 165 -1.33 -30.58 21.78
CA LEU A 165 -0.93 -30.86 20.40
C LEU A 165 -1.88 -31.86 19.76
N TYR A 166 -2.32 -31.52 18.56
CA TYR A 166 -3.12 -32.37 17.68
C TYR A 166 -2.44 -32.47 16.33
N ARG A 167 -2.79 -33.53 15.60
CA ARG A 167 -2.37 -33.73 14.21
C ARG A 167 -3.57 -33.95 13.32
N MET A 168 -3.47 -33.55 12.06
CA MET A 168 -4.43 -33.90 11.02
C MET A 168 -3.73 -34.13 9.69
N GLU A 169 -4.30 -35.02 8.87
CA GLU A 169 -3.97 -35.07 7.45
C GLU A 169 -4.42 -33.77 6.78
N VAL A 170 -3.62 -33.25 5.87
CA VAL A 170 -3.92 -32.05 5.10
C VAL A 170 -4.97 -32.42 4.06
N PRO A 171 -6.21 -31.89 4.16
CA PRO A 171 -7.26 -32.26 3.23
C PRO A 171 -6.97 -31.65 1.86
N ARG A 172 -7.51 -32.28 0.80
CA ARG A 172 -7.64 -31.58 -0.48
C ARG A 172 -8.65 -30.45 -0.30
N VAL A 173 -8.15 -29.22 -0.35
CA VAL A 173 -8.96 -28.01 -0.25
C VAL A 173 -9.19 -27.42 -1.64
N SER A 174 -10.41 -26.99 -1.91
CA SER A 174 -10.70 -26.12 -3.05
C SER A 174 -10.58 -24.69 -2.59
N PHE A 175 -9.69 -23.92 -3.23
CA PHE A 175 -9.58 -22.49 -2.95
C PHE A 175 -10.68 -21.76 -3.71
N PRO A 176 -11.36 -20.78 -3.08
CA PRO A 176 -12.19 -19.87 -3.83
C PRO A 176 -11.32 -19.21 -4.92
N PRO A 177 -11.88 -18.90 -6.10
CA PRO A 177 -11.16 -18.08 -7.07
C PRO A 177 -10.66 -16.82 -6.36
N ALA A 178 -9.48 -16.32 -6.76
CA ALA A 178 -8.98 -15.05 -6.26
C ALA A 178 -10.14 -14.06 -6.27
N THR A 179 -10.50 -13.52 -5.11
CA THR A 179 -11.55 -12.51 -5.03
C THR A 179 -11.08 -11.38 -5.94
N ALA A 180 -11.69 -11.27 -7.12
CA ALA A 180 -11.48 -10.11 -7.95
C ALA A 180 -11.77 -8.93 -7.03
N GLU A 181 -10.80 -8.04 -6.81
CA GLU A 181 -11.10 -6.75 -6.19
C GLU A 181 -12.33 -6.25 -6.93
N ALA A 182 -13.44 -6.05 -6.20
CA ALA A 182 -14.70 -5.68 -6.82
C ALA A 182 -14.40 -4.49 -7.72
N ILE A 183 -14.46 -4.70 -9.04
CA ILE A 183 -14.10 -3.67 -10.01
C ILE A 183 -15.15 -2.58 -9.82
N ARG A 184 -14.78 -1.54 -9.09
CA ARG A 184 -15.62 -0.36 -8.99
C ARG A 184 -15.45 0.37 -10.31
N THR A 185 -16.48 0.30 -11.14
CA THR A 185 -16.45 0.78 -12.53
C THR A 185 -16.64 2.27 -12.66
N ASP A 186 -16.86 3.00 -11.56
CA ASP A 186 -17.03 4.45 -11.63
C ASP A 186 -15.76 5.06 -12.25
N PRO A 187 -15.87 5.69 -13.44
CA PRO A 187 -14.73 6.26 -14.14
C PRO A 187 -14.18 7.46 -13.36
N PRO A 188 -12.94 7.88 -13.65
CA PRO A 188 -12.44 9.14 -13.10
C PRO A 188 -13.32 10.32 -13.55
N VAL A 189 -13.48 11.31 -12.67
CA VAL A 189 -14.10 12.61 -13.01
C VAL A 189 -13.13 13.54 -13.74
N PHE A 190 -11.84 13.18 -13.76
CA PHE A 190 -10.80 13.83 -14.54
C PHE A 190 -9.68 12.85 -14.81
N GLN A 191 -9.18 12.83 -16.04
CA GLN A 191 -8.02 12.06 -16.42
C GLN A 191 -7.19 12.84 -17.43
N LEU A 192 -5.94 13.12 -17.06
CA LEU A 192 -5.02 13.89 -17.90
C LEU A 192 -4.63 13.09 -19.15
N ALA A 193 -5.01 13.57 -20.34
CA ALA A 193 -4.68 12.93 -21.60
C ALA A 193 -3.39 13.50 -22.19
N LEU A 194 -2.27 12.79 -22.05
CA LEU A 194 -0.97 13.29 -22.50
C LEU A 194 -0.78 13.28 -24.02
N LYS A 195 -1.40 12.32 -24.74
CA LYS A 195 -1.18 12.13 -26.19
C LYS A 195 -1.76 13.22 -27.09
N GLU A 196 -2.77 13.96 -26.64
CA GLU A 196 -3.53 14.90 -27.48
C GLU A 196 -3.39 16.37 -27.06
N SER A 197 -2.48 16.66 -26.14
CA SER A 197 -2.29 18.03 -25.67
C SER A 197 -1.61 18.88 -26.75
N THR A 198 -2.21 19.99 -27.14
CA THR A 198 -1.57 21.03 -27.96
C THR A 198 -0.75 21.93 -27.03
N GLY A 199 0.18 22.74 -27.53
CA GLY A 199 1.13 23.48 -26.67
C GLY A 199 0.49 24.39 -25.60
N THR A 200 -0.81 24.69 -25.72
CA THR A 200 -1.55 25.56 -24.78
C THR A 200 -2.68 24.84 -24.05
N GLU A 201 -3.05 23.61 -24.43
CA GLU A 201 -4.21 22.91 -23.89
C GLU A 201 -3.89 21.44 -23.59
N VAL A 202 -4.38 20.94 -22.46
CA VAL A 202 -4.31 19.54 -22.09
C VAL A 202 -5.70 18.94 -22.02
N LYS A 203 -5.98 17.95 -22.85
CA LYS A 203 -7.32 17.37 -22.90
C LYS A 203 -7.60 16.48 -21.69
N ASP A 204 -8.84 16.50 -21.24
CA ASP A 204 -9.38 15.50 -20.33
C ASP A 204 -9.85 14.28 -21.12
N ALA A 205 -9.37 13.10 -20.76
CA ALA A 205 -9.81 11.82 -21.31
C ALA A 205 -11.06 11.27 -20.62
N SER A 206 -11.52 11.91 -19.54
CA SER A 206 -12.78 11.54 -18.89
C SER A 206 -13.99 12.01 -19.71
N ALA A 207 -15.16 11.45 -19.41
CA ALA A 207 -16.42 11.83 -20.05
C ALA A 207 -16.92 13.25 -19.69
N LEU A 208 -16.24 13.97 -18.79
CA LEU A 208 -16.70 15.27 -18.28
C LEU A 208 -16.12 16.50 -19.01
N GLY A 209 -15.10 16.31 -19.84
CA GLY A 209 -14.53 17.39 -20.67
C GLY A 209 -13.85 18.49 -19.86
N ASN A 210 -13.15 18.11 -18.79
CA ASN A 210 -12.40 19.00 -17.91
C ASN A 210 -11.03 19.39 -18.49
N HIS A 211 -11.02 20.01 -19.69
CA HIS A 211 -9.78 20.38 -20.38
C HIS A 211 -8.95 21.39 -19.57
N GLY A 212 -7.65 21.10 -19.43
CA GLY A 212 -6.67 21.96 -18.80
C GLY A 212 -6.04 22.96 -19.76
N ARG A 213 -5.58 24.09 -19.23
CA ARG A 213 -4.84 25.14 -19.95
C ARG A 213 -3.42 25.20 -19.43
N VAL A 214 -2.46 25.30 -20.34
CA VAL A 214 -1.04 25.47 -19.98
C VAL A 214 -0.76 26.94 -19.68
N LEU A 215 -0.10 27.21 -18.57
CA LEU A 215 0.42 28.52 -18.17
C LEU A 215 1.95 28.41 -18.04
N GLY A 216 2.70 29.37 -18.59
CA GLY A 216 4.17 29.30 -18.59
C GLY A 216 4.69 28.20 -19.52
N THR A 217 5.80 27.55 -19.14
CA THR A 217 6.50 26.58 -19.99
C THR A 217 6.34 25.16 -19.45
N VAL A 218 5.58 24.34 -20.18
CA VAL A 218 5.42 22.91 -19.92
C VAL A 218 5.91 22.14 -21.14
N GLY A 219 7.00 21.40 -20.97
CA GLY A 219 7.63 20.57 -21.98
C GLY A 219 7.10 19.14 -21.97
N ARG A 220 7.59 18.34 -22.93
CA ARG A 220 7.35 16.90 -22.99
C ARG A 220 8.64 16.14 -23.15
N GLU A 221 8.76 15.06 -22.38
CA GLU A 221 9.91 14.18 -22.42
C GLU A 221 9.46 12.76 -22.10
N GLU A 222 9.85 11.79 -22.95
CA GLU A 222 9.50 10.37 -22.79
C GLU A 222 8.00 10.10 -22.57
N GLY A 223 7.14 10.87 -23.23
CA GLY A 223 5.68 10.76 -23.10
C GLY A 223 5.10 11.32 -21.80
N ALA A 224 5.91 12.01 -20.98
CA ALA A 224 5.50 12.70 -19.76
C ALA A 224 5.56 14.23 -19.91
N LEU A 225 4.90 14.95 -19.00
CA LEU A 225 4.99 16.40 -18.89
C LEU A 225 6.15 16.80 -17.98
N VAL A 226 6.87 17.83 -18.38
CA VAL A 226 7.96 18.45 -17.60
C VAL A 226 7.60 19.91 -17.36
N PHE A 227 7.56 20.32 -16.09
CA PHE A 227 7.26 21.71 -15.72
C PHE A 227 8.57 22.48 -15.57
N THR A 228 8.68 23.62 -16.25
CA THR A 228 9.89 24.47 -16.22
C THR A 228 9.54 25.90 -15.84
N GLY A 229 10.40 26.56 -15.07
CA GLY A 229 10.10 27.88 -14.51
C GLY A 229 8.84 27.86 -13.65
N GLN A 230 7.89 28.77 -13.90
CA GLN A 230 6.56 28.78 -13.27
C GLN A 230 5.48 28.05 -14.11
N GLY A 231 5.89 27.08 -14.93
CA GLY A 231 5.00 26.29 -15.77
C GLY A 231 3.97 25.50 -14.96
N SER A 232 2.71 25.51 -15.40
CA SER A 232 1.62 24.76 -14.77
C SER A 232 0.48 24.46 -15.73
N ILE A 233 -0.40 23.54 -15.34
CA ILE A 233 -1.67 23.29 -16.01
C ILE A 233 -2.79 23.68 -15.06
N THR A 234 -3.76 24.45 -15.54
CA THR A 234 -4.96 24.83 -14.80
C THR A 234 -6.18 24.22 -15.45
N VAL A 235 -7.00 23.51 -14.67
CA VAL A 235 -8.32 23.05 -15.07
C VAL A 235 -9.34 23.98 -14.41
N PRO A 236 -9.90 24.96 -15.13
CA PRO A 236 -10.85 25.90 -14.55
C PRO A 236 -12.22 25.25 -14.36
N GLN A 237 -12.88 25.54 -13.24
CA GLN A 237 -14.24 25.08 -12.93
C GLN A 237 -14.50 23.59 -13.25
N PRO A 238 -13.65 22.66 -12.76
CA PRO A 238 -13.74 21.27 -13.17
C PRO A 238 -15.05 20.65 -12.66
N LYS A 239 -15.81 20.07 -13.59
CA LYS A 239 -17.06 19.38 -13.34
C LYS A 239 -16.79 18.08 -12.60
N GLY A 240 -17.65 17.72 -11.65
CA GLY A 240 -17.53 16.47 -10.93
C GLY A 240 -16.55 16.49 -9.75
N PHE A 241 -15.99 17.65 -9.39
CA PHE A 241 -15.10 17.83 -8.22
C PHE A 241 -15.80 18.32 -6.94
N ASP A 242 -17.12 18.46 -6.97
CA ASP A 242 -17.97 18.65 -5.80
C ASP A 242 -18.07 17.34 -5.01
N PHE A 243 -17.21 17.18 -4.01
CA PHE A 243 -17.18 15.98 -3.15
C PHE A 243 -18.00 16.16 -1.88
N GLY A 244 -18.38 17.39 -1.51
CA GLY A 244 -18.96 17.69 -0.21
C GLY A 244 -18.03 17.19 0.91
N THR A 245 -18.59 16.51 1.92
CA THR A 245 -17.82 15.78 2.93
C THR A 245 -17.60 14.31 2.54
N GLY A 246 -17.78 13.97 1.27
CA GLY A 246 -17.66 12.61 0.72
C GLY A 246 -16.22 12.20 0.40
N THR A 247 -16.06 10.93 0.02
CA THR A 247 -14.76 10.35 -0.29
C THR A 247 -14.26 10.78 -1.67
N PHE A 248 -12.97 11.05 -1.81
CA PHE A 248 -12.31 11.19 -3.11
C PHE A 248 -10.88 10.66 -3.09
N ALA A 249 -10.38 10.32 -4.27
CA ALA A 249 -9.00 9.87 -4.46
C ALA A 249 -8.32 10.64 -5.61
N VAL A 250 -7.06 10.98 -5.41
CA VAL A 250 -6.19 11.62 -6.40
C VAL A 250 -5.05 10.66 -6.71
N ARG A 251 -5.01 10.17 -7.95
CA ARG A 251 -3.97 9.28 -8.47
C ARG A 251 -3.01 10.06 -9.34
N VAL A 252 -1.72 9.91 -9.08
CA VAL A 252 -0.66 10.53 -9.86
C VAL A 252 0.42 9.51 -10.19
N VAL A 253 0.83 9.43 -11.46
CA VAL A 253 2.00 8.65 -11.88
C VAL A 253 3.10 9.62 -12.26
N LEU A 254 4.23 9.55 -11.57
CA LEU A 254 5.33 10.50 -11.73
C LEU A 254 6.71 9.83 -11.68
N THR A 255 7.73 10.54 -12.16
CA THR A 255 9.13 10.25 -11.92
C THR A 255 9.77 11.47 -11.28
N VAL A 256 10.47 11.27 -10.16
CA VAL A 256 11.27 12.29 -9.51
C VAL A 256 12.69 12.18 -10.05
N GLU A 257 13.23 13.24 -10.67
CA GLU A 257 14.55 13.18 -11.32
C GLU A 257 15.71 13.34 -10.35
N LYS A 258 15.48 14.03 -9.23
CA LYS A 258 16.46 14.24 -8.17
C LYS A 258 15.77 14.54 -6.86
N HIS A 259 16.48 14.33 -5.75
CA HIS A 259 16.02 14.81 -4.46
C HIS A 259 15.79 16.33 -4.50
N THR A 260 14.66 16.76 -3.93
CA THR A 260 14.36 18.17 -3.74
C THR A 260 14.66 18.58 -2.31
N ASP A 261 15.27 19.75 -2.13
CA ASP A 261 15.54 20.43 -0.85
C ASP A 261 14.47 21.47 -0.50
N ALA A 262 13.41 21.54 -1.29
CA ALA A 262 12.31 22.48 -1.10
C ALA A 262 10.97 21.86 -1.52
N LEU A 263 9.88 22.53 -1.12
CA LEU A 263 8.52 22.15 -1.47
C LEU A 263 8.31 22.12 -3.00
N ARG A 264 7.68 21.08 -3.52
CA ARG A 264 7.32 20.92 -4.94
C ARG A 264 5.88 20.44 -5.08
N ILE A 265 5.01 21.24 -5.68
CA ILE A 265 3.60 20.92 -5.83
C ILE A 265 3.38 20.07 -7.06
N VAL A 266 2.78 18.91 -6.87
CA VAL A 266 2.38 18.04 -7.98
C VAL A 266 0.98 18.42 -8.45
N ALA A 267 0.00 18.48 -7.54
CA ALA A 267 -1.32 19.00 -7.84
C ALA A 267 -2.04 19.57 -6.61
N VAL A 268 -2.96 20.49 -6.85
CA VAL A 268 -3.73 21.17 -5.81
C VAL A 268 -5.11 21.58 -6.32
N GLY A 269 -6.12 21.41 -5.47
CA GLY A 269 -7.46 21.96 -5.69
C GLY A 269 -7.62 23.33 -5.03
N ASP A 270 -8.21 24.28 -5.74
CA ASP A 270 -8.54 25.62 -5.25
C ASP A 270 -10.07 25.77 -5.14
N TYR A 271 -10.53 26.27 -4.00
CA TYR A 271 -11.95 26.37 -3.67
C TYR A 271 -12.31 27.78 -3.23
N PRO A 272 -13.58 28.22 -3.42
CA PRO A 272 -13.97 29.61 -3.21
C PRO A 272 -13.56 30.22 -1.85
N THR A 273 -13.58 29.41 -0.78
CA THR A 273 -13.25 29.85 0.57
C THR A 273 -11.87 29.39 1.04
N HIS A 274 -11.21 28.50 0.31
CA HIS A 274 -9.95 27.89 0.70
C HIS A 274 -9.05 27.66 -0.50
N HIS A 275 -8.09 28.57 -0.67
CA HIS A 275 -6.92 28.29 -1.49
C HIS A 275 -6.23 27.05 -0.94
N LEU A 276 -5.75 26.17 -1.83
CA LEU A 276 -5.10 24.93 -1.45
C LEU A 276 -6.00 24.00 -0.62
N GLY A 277 -7.20 23.65 -1.09
CA GLY A 277 -8.15 22.80 -0.37
C GLY A 277 -7.60 21.40 -0.07
N TRP A 278 -7.10 20.71 -1.10
CA TRP A 278 -6.34 19.46 -0.98
C TRP A 278 -5.08 19.57 -1.82
N GLN A 279 -4.03 18.83 -1.44
CA GLN A 279 -2.73 18.92 -2.10
C GLN A 279 -2.05 17.56 -2.16
N ILE A 280 -1.35 17.32 -3.27
CA ILE A 280 -0.31 16.30 -3.37
C ILE A 280 1.01 16.96 -3.76
N TYR A 281 2.06 16.71 -2.98
CA TYR A 281 3.34 17.43 -3.10
C TYR A 281 4.53 16.60 -2.61
N LEU A 282 5.74 17.04 -2.95
CA LEU A 282 6.99 16.56 -2.36
C LEU A 282 7.52 17.60 -1.38
N GLY A 283 7.85 17.16 -0.16
CA GLY A 283 8.49 17.99 0.86
C GLY A 283 10.00 18.18 0.61
N PRO A 284 10.68 19.04 1.39
CA PRO A 284 12.14 19.22 1.34
C PRO A 284 12.98 17.97 1.65
N ASP A 285 12.35 16.94 2.21
CA ASP A 285 12.94 15.61 2.47
C ASP A 285 12.64 14.61 1.34
N ASN A 286 12.06 15.10 0.24
CA ASN A 286 11.61 14.32 -0.91
C ASN A 286 10.57 13.25 -0.56
N ARG A 287 9.90 13.35 0.61
CA ARG A 287 8.73 12.53 0.92
C ARG A 287 7.50 13.08 0.19
N ALA A 288 6.66 12.17 -0.29
CA ALA A 288 5.37 12.55 -0.85
C ALA A 288 4.39 12.81 0.29
N TRP A 289 3.51 13.79 0.10
CA TRP A 289 2.45 14.16 1.03
C TRP A 289 1.12 14.25 0.30
N PHE A 290 0.07 13.78 0.96
CA PHE A 290 -1.31 14.10 0.58
C PHE A 290 -2.03 14.73 1.77
N ASN A 291 -2.55 15.94 1.56
CA ASN A 291 -3.19 16.75 2.60
C ASN A 291 -4.61 17.11 2.19
N ALA A 292 -5.49 17.18 3.19
CA ALA A 292 -6.84 17.73 3.10
C ALA A 292 -7.12 18.62 4.32
N ARG A 293 -8.09 19.53 4.21
CA ARG A 293 -8.44 20.46 5.28
C ARG A 293 -9.54 19.97 6.22
N ASP A 294 -9.44 20.39 7.48
CA ASP A 294 -10.50 20.32 8.48
C ASP A 294 -11.47 21.51 8.39
N PRO A 295 -12.60 21.53 9.14
CA PRO A 295 -13.52 22.68 9.14
C PRO A 295 -12.92 24.01 9.59
N GLY A 296 -11.83 24.00 10.38
CA GLY A 296 -11.07 25.19 10.77
C GLY A 296 -10.11 25.68 9.69
N GLY A 297 -9.99 24.94 8.58
CA GLY A 297 -9.05 25.21 7.51
C GLY A 297 -7.64 24.73 7.79
N LEU A 298 -7.36 23.97 8.85
CA LEU A 298 -6.03 23.40 9.09
C LEU A 298 -5.82 22.14 8.25
N PHE A 299 -4.57 21.86 7.88
CA PHE A 299 -4.23 20.65 7.13
C PHE A 299 -4.11 19.43 8.04
N VAL A 300 -4.71 18.33 7.59
CA VAL A 300 -4.49 16.97 8.07
C VAL A 300 -3.95 16.17 6.88
N GLY A 301 -2.83 15.48 7.06
CA GLY A 301 -2.10 14.90 5.94
C GLY A 301 -1.30 13.65 6.26
N ALA A 302 -1.10 12.82 5.24
CA ALA A 302 -0.34 11.59 5.29
C ALA A 302 0.92 11.71 4.41
N ALA A 303 2.06 11.22 4.91
CA ALA A 303 3.35 11.27 4.23
C ALA A 303 3.85 9.87 3.85
N SER A 304 4.69 9.77 2.81
CA SER A 304 5.32 8.50 2.44
C SER A 304 6.30 8.05 3.51
N ASP A 305 6.48 6.76 3.78
CA ASP A 305 7.36 6.31 4.89
C ASP A 305 8.82 6.75 4.68
N ARG A 306 9.24 6.78 3.41
CA ARG A 306 10.58 7.13 2.96
C ARG A 306 10.50 8.16 1.82
N PRO A 307 11.62 8.83 1.47
CA PRO A 307 11.70 9.64 0.27
C PRO A 307 11.23 8.88 -0.97
N VAL A 308 10.54 9.58 -1.88
CA VAL A 308 10.11 8.99 -3.16
C VAL A 308 11.36 8.59 -3.95
N PRO A 309 11.42 7.35 -4.49
CA PRO A 309 12.56 6.89 -5.27
C PRO A 309 12.83 7.77 -6.50
N VAL A 310 14.09 8.13 -6.69
CA VAL A 310 14.56 8.92 -7.82
C VAL A 310 14.76 8.02 -9.05
N GLY A 311 14.47 8.55 -10.24
CA GLY A 311 14.78 7.91 -11.53
C GLY A 311 13.87 6.74 -11.92
N ARG A 312 12.86 6.39 -11.12
CA ARG A 312 11.83 5.40 -11.49
C ARG A 312 10.44 5.99 -11.50
N LYS A 313 9.56 5.38 -12.29
CA LYS A 313 8.12 5.66 -12.28
C LYS A 313 7.51 5.13 -10.98
N VAL A 314 6.68 5.94 -10.33
CA VAL A 314 5.91 5.60 -9.13
C VAL A 314 4.45 6.01 -9.30
N THR A 315 3.54 5.29 -8.65
CA THR A 315 2.14 5.67 -8.53
C THR A 315 1.86 6.15 -7.11
N LEU A 316 1.45 7.40 -6.96
CA LEU A 316 0.96 7.96 -5.71
C LEU A 316 -0.56 8.01 -5.73
N VAL A 317 -1.21 7.57 -4.65
CA VAL A 317 -2.65 7.76 -4.45
C VAL A 317 -2.89 8.40 -3.09
N GLY A 318 -3.42 9.62 -3.12
CA GLY A 318 -3.97 10.28 -1.94
C GLY A 318 -5.47 9.99 -1.83
N ILE A 319 -5.93 9.55 -0.66
CA ILE A 319 -7.36 9.27 -0.41
C ILE A 319 -7.83 10.09 0.78
N ARG A 320 -8.92 10.83 0.60
CA ARG A 320 -9.66 11.44 1.71
C ARG A 320 -10.98 10.70 1.86
N HIS A 321 -11.19 10.04 2.99
CA HIS A 321 -12.42 9.29 3.29
C HIS A 321 -13.51 10.20 3.84
N ALA A 322 -14.78 9.81 3.67
CA ALA A 322 -15.95 10.48 4.24
C ALA A 322 -15.79 10.85 5.73
N SER A 323 -15.15 9.97 6.51
CA SER A 323 -14.85 10.16 7.94
C SER A 323 -13.83 11.26 8.26
N GLY A 324 -13.17 11.83 7.25
CA GLY A 324 -12.06 12.76 7.42
C GLY A 324 -10.71 12.11 7.64
N ARG A 325 -10.62 10.77 7.57
CA ARG A 325 -9.34 10.07 7.51
C ARG A 325 -8.65 10.37 6.18
N VAL A 326 -7.35 10.60 6.23
CA VAL A 326 -6.49 10.80 5.05
C VAL A 326 -5.49 9.65 4.95
N GLU A 327 -5.26 9.16 3.74
CA GLU A 327 -4.30 8.09 3.44
C GLU A 327 -3.43 8.46 2.25
N LEU A 328 -2.17 8.01 2.29
CA LEU A 328 -1.27 8.05 1.13
C LEU A 328 -0.79 6.64 0.82
N HIS A 329 -0.89 6.27 -0.46
CA HIS A 329 -0.37 5.03 -1.00
C HIS A 329 0.73 5.33 -2.01
N LEU A 330 1.78 4.51 -2.01
CA LEU A 330 2.88 4.54 -2.98
C LEU A 330 3.02 3.15 -3.59
N ASP A 331 2.88 3.05 -4.91
CA ASP A 331 2.82 1.78 -5.67
C ASP A 331 1.84 0.78 -5.04
N GLY A 332 0.66 1.29 -4.67
CA GLY A 332 -0.43 0.54 -4.05
C GLY A 332 -0.19 0.09 -2.61
N ARG A 333 0.97 0.40 -2.02
CA ARG A 333 1.24 0.18 -0.60
C ARG A 333 0.83 1.42 0.21
N VAL A 334 -0.07 1.23 1.19
CA VAL A 334 -0.33 2.23 2.24
C VAL A 334 0.98 2.61 2.91
N GLN A 335 1.30 3.91 2.90
CA GLN A 335 2.45 4.47 3.58
C GLN A 335 2.02 4.92 4.99
N ALA A 336 1.23 5.98 5.04
CA ALA A 336 0.71 6.52 6.29
C ALA A 336 -0.79 6.81 6.19
N SER A 337 -1.42 6.90 7.36
CA SER A 337 -2.75 7.45 7.54
C SER A 337 -2.75 8.50 8.63
N ALA A 338 -3.50 9.58 8.43
CA ALA A 338 -3.73 10.62 9.42
C ALA A 338 -5.18 10.58 9.94
N GLY A 339 -5.31 10.76 11.25
CA GLY A 339 -6.55 10.63 12.01
C GLY A 339 -7.61 11.70 11.71
N ALA A 340 -8.76 11.57 12.36
CA ALA A 340 -9.98 12.34 12.09
C ALA A 340 -9.77 13.87 12.14
N GLY A 341 -10.51 14.59 11.30
CA GLY A 341 -10.49 16.05 11.26
C GLY A 341 -10.66 16.61 9.85
N ALA A 342 -10.19 15.91 8.80
CA ALA A 342 -10.23 16.41 7.41
C ALA A 342 -11.64 16.37 6.76
N VAL A 343 -12.65 16.94 7.40
CA VAL A 343 -14.07 16.89 7.00
C VAL A 343 -14.60 18.19 6.41
N MET A 344 -13.72 19.05 5.90
CA MET A 344 -14.14 20.20 5.11
C MET A 344 -15.06 19.77 3.95
N SER A 345 -16.10 20.56 3.69
CA SER A 345 -16.92 20.38 2.51
C SER A 345 -16.15 20.90 1.29
N TYR A 346 -15.99 20.07 0.27
CA TYR A 346 -15.40 20.42 -1.00
C TYR A 346 -16.51 20.64 -2.04
N PRO A 347 -17.03 21.86 -2.19
CA PRO A 347 -18.03 22.20 -3.21
C PRO A 347 -17.37 22.23 -4.60
N VAL A 348 -17.98 22.88 -5.59
CA VAL A 348 -17.33 23.06 -6.90
C VAL A 348 -16.03 23.88 -6.72
N PRO A 349 -14.85 23.35 -7.06
CA PRO A 349 -13.61 24.12 -7.00
C PRO A 349 -13.59 25.22 -8.07
N THR A 350 -12.87 26.30 -7.78
CA THR A 350 -12.60 27.37 -8.75
C THR A 350 -11.67 26.87 -9.85
N GLN A 351 -10.67 26.06 -9.47
CA GLN A 351 -9.72 25.44 -10.39
C GLN A 351 -9.00 24.25 -9.74
N VAL A 352 -8.46 23.36 -10.55
CA VAL A 352 -7.39 22.44 -10.16
C VAL A 352 -6.11 22.87 -10.86
N ARG A 353 -5.00 22.94 -10.13
CA ARG A 353 -3.69 23.27 -10.67
C ARG A 353 -2.73 22.10 -10.54
N ILE A 354 -1.94 21.88 -11.59
CA ILE A 354 -0.99 20.78 -11.70
C ILE A 354 0.38 21.39 -12.03
N GLY A 355 1.41 20.93 -11.31
CA GLY A 355 2.80 21.31 -11.54
C GLY A 355 3.30 22.57 -10.81
N SER A 356 2.43 23.35 -10.15
CA SER A 356 2.85 24.48 -9.29
C SER A 356 1.74 24.90 -8.31
N GLN A 357 2.07 25.79 -7.37
CA GLN A 357 1.07 26.55 -6.59
C GLN A 357 0.31 27.57 -7.45
N TYR A 358 -0.76 28.14 -6.88
CA TYR A 358 -1.63 29.13 -7.53
C TYR A 358 -0.91 30.41 -7.95
N ASP A 359 0.14 30.79 -7.23
CA ASP A 359 1.03 31.92 -7.50
C ASP A 359 2.23 31.56 -8.41
N GLY A 360 2.28 30.32 -8.91
CA GLY A 360 3.39 29.80 -9.69
C GLY A 360 4.61 29.37 -8.86
N ALA A 361 4.55 29.43 -7.53
CA ALA A 361 5.64 28.98 -6.67
C ALA A 361 5.72 27.44 -6.57
N SER A 362 6.85 26.95 -6.05
CA SER A 362 7.08 25.51 -5.77
C SER A 362 6.83 24.60 -6.99
N PRO A 363 7.41 24.88 -8.17
CA PRO A 363 7.14 24.12 -9.38
C PRO A 363 7.56 22.65 -9.22
N PHE A 364 6.82 21.71 -9.79
CA PHE A 364 7.18 20.30 -9.77
C PHE A 364 8.47 20.06 -10.56
N ALA A 365 9.48 19.50 -9.90
CA ALA A 365 10.77 19.16 -10.51
C ALA A 365 10.83 17.68 -10.85
N GLY A 366 10.08 17.27 -11.88
CA GLY A 366 10.02 15.88 -12.32
C GLY A 366 9.17 15.70 -13.57
N ARG A 367 8.93 14.44 -13.92
CA ARG A 367 8.06 14.04 -15.03
C ARG A 367 6.71 13.57 -14.50
N LEU A 368 5.63 14.17 -14.99
CA LEU A 368 4.26 13.74 -14.71
C LEU A 368 3.75 12.90 -15.89
N HIS A 369 3.52 11.61 -15.64
CA HIS A 369 3.06 10.65 -16.66
C HIS A 369 1.54 10.54 -16.71
N GLU A 370 0.88 10.58 -15.56
CA GLU A 370 -0.58 10.48 -15.50
C GLU A 370 -1.11 11.21 -14.26
N MET A 371 -2.33 11.72 -14.37
CA MET A 371 -3.10 12.19 -13.21
C MET A 371 -4.57 11.88 -13.43
N ALA A 372 -5.24 11.39 -12.39
CA ALA A 372 -6.67 11.15 -12.40
C ALA A 372 -7.30 11.41 -11.03
N VAL A 373 -8.60 11.78 -11.01
CA VAL A 373 -9.35 12.05 -9.78
C VAL A 373 -10.66 11.25 -9.79
N TYR A 374 -11.03 10.68 -8.64
CA TYR A 374 -12.15 9.76 -8.49
C TYR A 374 -13.02 10.13 -7.28
N ARG A 375 -14.32 9.83 -7.36
CA ARG A 375 -15.29 9.99 -6.25
C ARG A 375 -15.36 8.78 -5.31
N ARG A 376 -14.32 7.95 -5.32
CA ARG A 376 -14.24 6.68 -4.56
C ARG A 376 -12.79 6.37 -4.21
N PRO A 377 -12.55 5.52 -3.19
CA PRO A 377 -11.26 4.90 -3.01
C PRO A 377 -10.87 4.08 -4.26
N LEU A 378 -9.56 3.98 -4.47
CA LEU A 378 -9.00 3.13 -5.51
C LEU A 378 -8.64 1.77 -4.95
N THR A 379 -8.71 0.74 -5.79
CA THR A 379 -8.20 -0.58 -5.44
C THR A 379 -6.68 -0.60 -5.42
N GLY A 380 -6.07 -1.64 -4.84
CA GLY A 380 -4.61 -1.75 -4.82
C GLY A 380 -4.03 -1.72 -6.23
N ARG A 381 -4.69 -2.41 -7.17
CA ARG A 381 -4.30 -2.45 -8.58
C ARG A 381 -4.36 -1.08 -9.25
N GLU A 382 -5.43 -0.32 -9.01
CA GLU A 382 -5.53 1.07 -9.50
C GLU A 382 -4.44 1.96 -8.88
N GLY A 383 -4.07 1.69 -7.64
CA GLY A 383 -2.95 2.35 -6.94
C GLY A 383 -1.56 1.93 -7.39
N GLY A 384 -1.44 0.97 -8.33
CA GLY A 384 -0.16 0.49 -8.84
C GLY A 384 0.45 -0.65 -8.04
N ALA A 385 -0.31 -1.30 -7.15
CA ALA A 385 0.13 -2.54 -6.50
C ALA A 385 0.36 -3.61 -7.58
N PRO A 386 1.49 -4.33 -7.54
CA PRO A 386 1.65 -5.51 -8.38
C PRO A 386 0.58 -6.54 -8.01
N THR A 387 0.18 -7.36 -8.96
CA THR A 387 -0.51 -8.62 -8.66
C THR A 387 0.44 -9.58 -7.96
N LEU A 388 -0.11 -10.58 -7.27
CA LEU A 388 0.72 -11.64 -6.68
C LEU A 388 1.57 -12.34 -7.75
N ALA A 389 1.04 -12.61 -8.94
CA ALA A 389 1.79 -13.21 -10.04
C ALA A 389 2.99 -12.34 -10.48
N GLU A 390 2.77 -11.04 -10.70
CA GLU A 390 3.85 -10.08 -11.01
C GLU A 390 4.88 -10.00 -9.88
N PHE A 391 4.42 -10.01 -8.63
CA PHE A 391 5.29 -10.06 -7.44
C PHE A 391 6.05 -11.39 -7.32
N LEU A 392 5.54 -12.50 -7.82
CA LEU A 392 6.28 -13.77 -7.84
C LEU A 392 7.25 -13.82 -9.02
N GLY A 393 7.07 -12.97 -10.03
CA GLY A 393 7.82 -13.02 -11.29
C GLY A 393 7.20 -13.98 -12.31
N GLU A 394 5.96 -14.42 -12.09
CA GLU A 394 5.17 -15.20 -13.02
C GLU A 394 4.48 -14.24 -13.99
N ALA A 395 5.13 -13.90 -15.10
CA ALA A 395 4.47 -13.20 -16.20
C ALA A 395 3.42 -14.13 -16.85
N LYS A 396 2.24 -13.59 -17.17
CA LYS A 396 1.17 -14.33 -17.88
C LYS A 396 1.54 -14.63 -19.31
#